data_AF-A0A136PNC6-F1
#
_entry.id   AF-A0A136PNC6-F1
#
_cell.length_a   1.000
_cell.length_b   1.000
_cell.length_c   1.000
_cell.angle_alpha   90.00
_cell.angle_beta   90.00
_cell.angle_gamma   90.00
#
_symmetry.space_group_name_H-M   'P 1'
#
loop_
_entity.id
_entity.type
_entity.pdbx_description
1 polymer ?
#
loop_
_entity_poly.entity_id
_entity_poly.type
_entity_poly.pdbx_seq_one_letter_code
_entity_poly.pdbx_strand_id
1 'polypeptide(L)'
;MVDLRHRQYVLFTGTLGDLRGWSDLFDSEVHSAPAFVWPADHAWCFASDVDPHWAGIGADRGVVDRLVADRSLDVVRADPEEPQPTYY
;
A
#
# COMPACT_ATOMS: atom_id res chain seq x y z
N MET A 1 4.92 -16.89 -4.87
CA MET A 1 3.57 -16.55 -4.39
C MET A 1 3.72 -16.13 -2.94
N VAL A 2 3.11 -15.00 -2.56
CA VAL A 2 3.08 -14.50 -1.18
C VAL A 2 1.67 -14.74 -0.66
N ASP A 3 1.56 -15.47 0.44
CA ASP A 3 0.30 -15.80 1.08
C ASP A 3 0.14 -14.92 2.33
N LEU A 4 -0.87 -14.05 2.31
CA LEU A 4 -1.30 -13.26 3.45
C LEU A 4 -2.64 -13.80 3.95
N ARG A 5 -2.97 -13.52 5.20
CA ARG A 5 -4.26 -13.92 5.76
C ARG A 5 -5.38 -13.41 4.86
N HIS A 6 -6.12 -14.34 4.24
CA HIS A 6 -7.24 -14.11 3.31
C HIS A 6 -6.88 -13.66 1.89
N ARG A 7 -5.59 -13.63 1.50
CA ARG A 7 -5.22 -13.19 0.15
C ARG A 7 -3.88 -13.70 -0.36
N GLN A 8 -3.85 -14.11 -1.62
CA GLN A 8 -2.65 -14.57 -2.31
C GLN A 8 -2.20 -13.54 -3.35
N TYR A 9 -0.89 -13.32 -3.42
CA TYR A 9 -0.26 -12.38 -4.34
C TYR A 9 0.85 -13.06 -5.14
N VAL A 10 1.05 -12.58 -6.35
CA VAL A 10 2.23 -12.89 -7.15
C VAL A 10 3.20 -11.72 -7.02
N LEU A 11 4.46 -12.01 -6.68
CA LEU A 11 5.51 -11.01 -6.58
C LEU A 11 6.30 -11.00 -7.88
N PHE A 12 6.41 -9.82 -8.48
CA PHE A 12 7.28 -9.57 -9.63
C PHE A 12 8.45 -8.69 -9.21
N THR A 13 9.56 -8.81 -9.94
CA THR A 13 10.74 -7.95 -9.76
C THR A 13 11.24 -7.56 -11.13
N GLY A 14 11.39 -6.26 -11.36
CA GLY A 14 11.79 -5.72 -12.65
C GLY A 14 11.83 -4.20 -12.62
N THR A 15 11.94 -3.62 -13.81
CA THR A 15 11.96 -2.19 -14.04
C THR A 15 10.54 -1.62 -14.19
N LEU A 16 10.41 -0.30 -14.12
CA LEU A 16 9.13 0.36 -14.44
C LEU A 16 8.64 0.08 -15.88
N GLY A 17 9.55 -0.23 -16.81
CA GLY A 17 9.19 -0.59 -18.18
C GLY A 17 8.49 -1.95 -18.28
N ASP A 18 8.82 -2.87 -17.37
CA ASP A 18 8.27 -4.23 -17.36
C ASP A 18 6.82 -4.28 -16.88
N LEU A 19 6.37 -3.25 -16.14
CA LEU A 19 4.99 -3.14 -15.63
C LEU A 19 3.94 -3.31 -16.72
N ARG A 20 4.19 -2.78 -17.93
CA ARG A 20 3.28 -2.90 -19.07
C ARG A 20 3.15 -4.34 -19.57
N GLY A 21 4.22 -5.12 -19.50
CA GLY A 21 4.20 -6.52 -19.93
C GLY A 21 3.55 -7.44 -18.90
N TRP A 22 3.53 -7.06 -17.62
CA TRP A 22 2.92 -7.87 -16.57
C TRP A 22 1.39 -7.89 -16.64
N SER A 23 0.75 -6.82 -17.14
CA SER A 23 -0.71 -6.84 -17.36
C SER A 23 -1.14 -7.89 -18.37
N ASP A 24 -0.27 -8.21 -19.34
CA ASP A 24 -0.56 -9.17 -20.40
C ASP A 24 -0.45 -10.64 -19.91
N LEU A 25 0.09 -10.86 -18.71
CA LEU A 25 0.22 -12.20 -18.10
C LEU A 25 -1.10 -12.71 -17.50
N PHE A 26 -2.09 -11.84 -17.34
CA PHE A 26 -3.36 -12.17 -16.70
C PHE A 26 -4.50 -12.00 -17.69
N ASP A 27 -5.19 -13.10 -18.00
CA ASP A 27 -6.38 -13.08 -18.86
C ASP A 27 -7.58 -12.60 -18.02
N SER A 28 -7.64 -11.28 -17.82
CA SER A 28 -8.56 -10.60 -16.92
C SER A 28 -9.11 -9.35 -17.63
N GLU A 29 -10.44 -9.22 -17.73
CA GLU A 29 -11.09 -7.99 -18.22
C GLU A 29 -10.78 -6.76 -17.35
N VAL A 30 -10.25 -6.99 -16.14
CA VAL A 30 -9.80 -5.95 -15.23
C VAL A 30 -8.29 -5.79 -15.41
N HIS A 31 -7.87 -4.70 -16.07
CA HIS A 31 -6.50 -4.22 -16.02
C HIS A 31 -6.18 -3.75 -14.60
N SER A 32 -5.82 -4.67 -13.72
CA SER A 32 -5.53 -4.33 -12.33
C SER A 32 -4.08 -3.86 -12.23
N ALA A 33 -3.89 -2.57 -11.90
CA ALA A 33 -2.59 -2.09 -11.45
C ALA A 33 -2.06 -2.99 -10.30
N PRO A 34 -0.73 -3.14 -10.12
CA PRO A 34 -0.21 -3.95 -9.04
C PRO A 34 -0.76 -3.47 -7.69
N ALA A 35 -1.17 -4.40 -6.84
CA ALA A 35 -1.76 -4.08 -5.53
C ALA A 35 -0.80 -3.27 -4.64
N PHE A 36 0.50 -3.56 -4.73
CA PHE A 36 1.55 -2.90 -3.97
C PHE A 36 2.88 -2.89 -4.76
N VAL A 37 3.55 -1.74 -4.84
CA VAL A 37 4.82 -1.54 -5.56
C VAL A 37 5.79 -0.79 -4.67
N TRP A 38 7.06 -1.20 -4.68
CA TRP A 38 8.16 -0.51 -4.02
C TRP A 38 9.46 -0.64 -4.83
N PRO A 39 10.39 0.34 -4.73
CA PRO A 39 11.73 0.25 -5.27
C PRO A 39 12.64 -0.62 -4.39
N ALA A 40 13.76 -1.08 -4.92
CA ALA A 40 14.70 -1.95 -4.19
C ALA A 40 15.27 -1.35 -2.89
N ASP A 41 15.28 -0.03 -2.76
CA ASP A 41 15.72 0.70 -1.56
C ASP A 41 14.60 0.97 -0.55
N HIS A 42 13.37 0.53 -0.84
CA HIS A 42 12.17 0.76 -0.01
C HIS A 42 11.89 2.23 0.30
N ALA A 43 12.39 3.17 -0.52
CA ALA A 43 12.25 4.60 -0.27
C ALA A 43 10.80 5.12 -0.38
N TRP A 44 9.94 4.40 -1.09
CA TRP A 44 8.52 4.73 -1.26
C TRP A 44 7.71 3.47 -1.56
N CYS A 45 6.39 3.57 -1.45
CA CYS A 45 5.49 2.56 -1.99
C CYS A 45 4.25 3.20 -2.60
N PHE A 46 3.64 2.52 -3.57
CA PHE A 46 2.29 2.81 -4.03
C PHE A 46 1.42 1.60 -3.79
N ALA A 47 0.22 1.82 -3.24
CA ALA A 47 -0.76 0.80 -2.95
C ALA A 47 -2.04 1.09 -3.74
N SER A 48 -2.40 0.22 -4.67
CA SER A 48 -3.59 0.41 -5.54
C SER A 48 -4.84 -0.28 -5.00
N ASP A 49 -4.67 -1.24 -4.10
CA ASP A 49 -5.75 -2.12 -3.62
C ASP A 49 -6.00 -1.94 -2.12
N VAL A 50 -5.83 -0.71 -1.65
CA VAL A 50 -6.22 -0.30 -0.30
C VAL A 50 -7.53 0.44 -0.41
N ASP A 51 -8.58 -0.32 -0.15
CA ASP A 51 -9.97 0.14 -0.13
C ASP A 51 -10.36 0.79 1.23
N PRO A 52 -9.54 1.63 1.89
CA PRO A 52 -10.12 2.65 2.76
C PRO A 52 -9.69 4.08 2.37
N HIS A 53 -10.50 5.06 2.78
CA HIS A 53 -10.14 6.49 2.76
C HIS A 53 -8.86 6.81 3.58
N TRP A 54 -8.36 5.86 4.36
CA TRP A 54 -7.25 6.02 5.29
C TRP A 54 -6.14 5.02 4.98
N ALA A 55 -4.89 5.48 5.04
CA ALA A 55 -3.71 4.63 5.07
C ALA A 55 -3.11 4.64 6.49
N GLY A 56 -2.93 3.45 7.07
CA GLY A 56 -2.26 3.29 8.37
C GLY A 56 -0.74 3.28 8.23
N ILE A 57 -0.03 4.01 9.11
CA ILE A 57 1.43 4.07 9.13
C ILE A 57 1.94 3.62 10.51
N GLY A 58 2.53 2.42 10.56
CA GLY A 58 3.24 1.92 11.74
C GLY A 58 4.73 2.27 11.67
N ALA A 59 5.16 3.28 12.43
CA ALA A 59 6.55 3.74 12.45
C ALA A 59 6.99 4.14 13.87
N ASP A 60 8.29 4.43 14.04
CA ASP A 60 8.82 4.96 15.28
C ASP A 60 8.10 6.24 15.71
N ARG A 61 7.99 6.45 17.03
CA ARG A 61 7.25 7.59 17.60
C ARG A 61 7.66 8.94 17.01
N GLY A 62 8.96 9.18 16.81
CA GLY A 62 9.45 10.43 16.21
C GLY A 62 9.08 10.61 14.73
N VAL A 63 8.79 9.54 14.00
CA VAL A 63 8.25 9.60 12.63
C VAL A 63 6.76 9.96 12.69
N VAL A 64 6.01 9.28 13.55
CA VAL A 64 4.57 9.56 13.75
C VAL A 64 4.35 11.00 14.21
N ASP A 65 5.14 11.49 15.16
CA ASP A 65 5.05 12.86 15.67
C ASP A 65 5.28 13.91 14.57
N ARG A 66 6.21 13.64 13.64
CA ARG A 66 6.46 14.52 12.48
C ARG A 66 5.30 14.50 11.48
N LEU A 67 4.75 13.31 11.19
CA LEU A 67 3.61 13.19 10.28
C LEU A 67 2.38 13.93 10.80
N VAL A 68 2.07 13.76 12.09
CA VAL A 68 0.94 14.46 12.75
C VAL A 68 1.16 15.98 12.80
N ALA A 69 2.40 16.44 12.87
CA ALA A 69 2.71 17.88 12.88
C ALA A 69 2.72 18.51 11.48
N ASP A 70 2.77 17.71 10.41
CA ASP A 70 2.82 18.20 9.04
C ASP A 70 1.43 18.66 8.59
N ARG A 71 1.27 19.99 8.40
CA ARG A 71 0.00 20.59 8.01
C ARG A 71 -0.39 20.37 6.55
N SER A 72 0.50 19.79 5.74
CA SER A 72 0.20 19.42 4.36
C SER A 72 -0.51 18.06 4.26
N LEU A 73 -0.54 17.29 5.36
CA LEU A 73 -1.15 15.97 5.44
C LEU A 73 -2.30 15.98 6.45
N ASP A 74 -3.38 15.26 6.16
CA ASP A 74 -4.42 14.98 7.15
C ASP A 74 -4.07 13.67 7.87
N VAL A 75 -3.45 13.80 9.05
CA VAL A 75 -2.94 12.67 9.82
C VAL A 75 -3.48 12.72 11.24
N VAL A 76 -4.11 11.64 11.66
CA VAL A 76 -4.55 11.43 13.03
C VAL A 76 -3.76 10.29 13.67
N ARG A 77 -3.61 10.33 15.00
CA ARG A 77 -3.09 9.17 15.73
C ARG A 77 -4.16 8.08 15.73
N ALA A 78 -3.73 6.84 15.55
CA ALA A 78 -4.54 5.65 15.72
C ALA A 78 -3.97 4.79 16.85
N ASP A 79 -4.85 4.24 17.68
CA ASP A 79 -4.52 3.15 18.59
C ASP A 79 -4.81 1.82 17.85
N PRO A 80 -3.84 0.91 17.69
CA PRO A 80 -4.07 -0.37 17.03
C PRO A 80 -5.05 -1.29 17.78
N GLU A 81 -5.29 -1.05 19.07
CA GLU A 81 -6.26 -1.81 19.88
C GLU A 81 -7.69 -1.29 19.73
N GLU A 82 -7.87 -0.10 19.15
CA GLU A 82 -9.18 0.48 18.88
C GLU A 82 -9.70 0.09 17.49
N PRO A 83 -11.03 0.09 17.29
CA PRO A 83 -11.61 -0.08 15.97
C PRO A 83 -11.04 0.95 14.98
N GLN A 84 -10.43 0.44 13.91
CA GLN A 84 -9.90 1.31 12.85
C GLN A 84 -11.05 1.95 12.07
N PRO A 85 -10.86 3.15 11.48
CA PRO A 85 -11.89 3.80 10.68
C PRO A 85 -12.36 2.88 9.54
N THR A 86 -13.67 2.61 9.48
CA THR A 86 -14.30 1.83 8.40
C THR A 86 -15.29 2.67 7.62
N TYR A 87 -15.71 2.19 6.45
CA TYR A 87 -16.86 2.75 5.73
C TYR A 87 -18.13 2.74 6.59
N TYR A 88 -19.00 3.73 6.38
CA TYR A 88 -20.38 3.75 6.86
C TYR A 88 -21.32 3.16 5.81
#